data_AF-A0A0M2UZ20-F1
#
_entry.id   AF-A0A0M2UZ20-F1
#
_cell.length_a   1.000
_cell.length_b   1.000
_cell.length_c   1.000
_cell.angle_alpha   90.00
_cell.angle_beta   90.00
_cell.angle_gamma   90.00
#
_symmetry.space_group_name_H-M   'P 1'
#
loop_
_entity.id
_entity.type
_entity.pdbx_description
1 polymer ?
#
loop_
_entity_poly.entity_id
_entity_poly.type
_entity_poly.pdbx_seq_one_letter_code
_entity_poly.pdbx_strand_id
1 'polypeptide(L)'
;MNTRNNHNCAGLRYIDLFCGIGGFRLAIEDVCRKNGVQAECVFSCEIDEECRKSYLANFSDLPHGDITQISEKAVPDHEILLAGFPYQPFSIIGKRKGFEDTRGTLFFDIARIIQAKQPTAFVLENVKLLSGHNQGKTLVTC
;
A
#
# COMPACT_ATOMS: atom_id res chain seq x y z
N MET A 1 18.10 38.44 20.37
CA MET A 1 17.16 37.38 20.78
C MET A 1 16.86 36.56 19.56
N ASN A 2 17.39 35.33 19.47
CA ASN A 2 17.27 34.47 18.29
C ASN A 2 16.24 33.38 18.63
N THR A 3 15.01 33.53 18.14
CA THR A 3 13.96 32.51 18.24
C THR A 3 14.32 31.36 17.29
N ARG A 4 14.87 30.28 17.84
CA ARG A 4 14.97 29.01 17.13
C ARG A 4 13.55 28.51 16.90
N ASN A 5 13.10 28.50 15.65
CA ASN A 5 11.90 27.79 15.25
C ASN A 5 12.10 26.31 15.58
N ASN A 6 11.27 25.82 16.50
CA ASN A 6 11.18 24.43 16.87
C ASN A 6 10.51 23.70 15.70
N HIS A 7 11.30 23.29 14.70
CA HIS A 7 10.84 22.34 13.69
C HIS A 7 10.64 20.99 14.40
N ASN A 8 9.44 20.77 14.91
CA ASN A 8 8.98 19.43 15.26
C ASN A 8 8.87 18.66 13.94
N CYS A 9 9.99 18.09 13.49
CA CYS A 9 10.13 17.40 12.22
C CYS A 9 9.49 16.02 12.37
N ALA A 10 8.16 15.95 12.41
CA ALA A 10 7.47 14.67 12.28
C ALA A 10 7.81 14.14 10.87
N GLY A 11 8.62 13.08 10.81
CA GLY A 11 8.93 12.40 9.55
C GLY A 11 7.65 11.88 8.90
N LEU A 12 7.65 11.81 7.57
CA LEU A 12 6.57 11.25 6.78
C LEU A 12 6.48 9.74 7.01
N ARG A 13 5.41 9.28 7.67
CA ARG A 13 5.19 7.86 7.96
C ARG A 13 4.37 7.25 6.83
N TYR A 14 4.83 6.11 6.34
CA TYR A 14 4.17 5.41 5.24
C TYR A 14 4.12 3.90 5.49
N ILE A 15 3.23 3.23 4.76
CA ILE A 15 3.15 1.77 4.73
C ILE A 15 3.34 1.25 3.31
N ASP A 16 3.88 0.05 3.19
CA ASP A 16 4.21 -0.61 1.93
C ASP A 16 3.53 -1.99 1.87
N LEU A 17 2.34 -2.05 1.27
CA LEU A 17 1.56 -3.27 1.11
C LEU A 17 1.92 -3.96 -0.20
N PHE A 18 2.00 -5.29 -0.19
CA PHE A 18 2.46 -6.07 -1.35
C PHE A 18 3.84 -5.58 -1.80
N CYS A 19 4.74 -5.42 -0.82
CA CYS A 19 5.96 -4.64 -1.02
C CYS A 19 6.98 -5.34 -1.94
N GLY A 20 6.82 -6.64 -2.20
CA GLY A 20 7.78 -7.44 -2.96
C GLY A 20 9.19 -7.27 -2.38
N ILE A 21 10.12 -6.81 -3.21
CA ILE A 21 11.50 -6.52 -2.82
C ILE A 21 11.75 -5.06 -2.39
N GLY A 22 10.70 -4.24 -2.28
CA GLY A 22 10.77 -2.86 -1.76
C GLY A 22 10.96 -1.76 -2.81
N GLY A 23 10.39 -1.92 -4.01
CA GLY A 23 10.44 -0.89 -5.04
C GLY A 23 9.79 0.44 -4.61
N PHE A 24 8.63 0.36 -3.96
CA PHE A 24 7.93 1.54 -3.43
C PHE A 24 8.71 2.23 -2.31
N ARG A 25 9.24 1.46 -1.35
CA ARG A 25 10.13 1.95 -0.30
C ARG A 25 11.31 2.74 -0.85
N LEU A 26 12.04 2.20 -1.83
CA LEU A 26 13.16 2.92 -2.46
C LEU A 26 12.72 4.24 -3.10
N ALA A 27 11.58 4.23 -3.80
CA ALA A 27 11.07 5.42 -4.46
C ALA A 27 10.69 6.53 -3.47
N ILE A 28 9.93 6.20 -2.42
CA ILE A 28 9.50 7.20 -1.43
C ILE A 28 10.68 7.71 -0.60
N GLU A 29 11.60 6.84 -0.17
CA GLU A 29 12.80 7.25 0.56
C GLU A 29 13.71 8.14 -0.29
N ASP A 30 13.89 7.83 -1.58
CA ASP A 30 14.67 8.66 -2.50
C ASP A 30 14.04 10.05 -2.70
N VAL A 31 12.73 10.12 -2.94
CA VAL A 31 12.00 11.38 -3.09
C VAL A 31 12.06 12.20 -1.80
N CYS A 32 11.81 11.59 -0.64
CA CYS A 32 11.85 12.29 0.64
C CYS A 32 13.26 12.83 0.93
N ARG A 33 14.29 12.01 0.73
CA ARG A 33 15.69 12.42 0.87
C ARG A 33 16.05 13.61 -0.03
N LYS A 34 15.61 13.60 -1.30
CA LYS A 34 15.83 14.72 -2.24
C LYS A 34 15.13 16.01 -1.82
N ASN A 35 14.05 15.91 -1.05
CA ASN A 35 13.28 17.06 -0.56
C ASN A 35 13.60 17.42 0.89
N GLY A 36 14.60 16.79 1.52
CA GLY A 36 14.96 17.05 2.92
C GLY A 36 13.89 16.60 3.94
N VAL A 37 13.03 15.67 3.56
CA VAL A 37 11.98 15.07 4.40
C VAL A 37 12.48 13.73 4.93
N GLN A 38 12.33 13.48 6.22
CA GLN A 38 12.57 12.14 6.77
C GLN A 38 11.38 11.24 6.43
N ALA A 39 11.62 10.03 5.93
CA ALA A 39 10.60 9.04 5.69
C ALA A 39 10.77 7.85 6.64
N GLU A 40 9.65 7.30 7.13
CA GLU A 40 9.63 6.14 8.01
C GLU A 40 8.64 5.10 7.48
N CYS A 41 9.13 3.93 7.10
CA CYS A 41 8.28 2.78 6.84
C CYS A 41 7.79 2.23 8.17
N VAL A 42 6.52 2.42 8.50
CA VAL A 42 5.95 1.97 9.79
C VAL A 42 5.26 0.62 9.69
N PHE A 43 5.04 0.12 8.47
CA PHE A 43 4.47 -1.19 8.22
C PHE A 43 4.75 -1.65 6.79
N SER A 44 5.23 -2.88 6.65
CA SER A 44 5.44 -3.55 5.36
C SER A 44 4.76 -4.92 5.38
N CYS A 45 4.27 -5.37 4.22
CA CYS A 45 3.53 -6.64 4.08
C CYS A 45 3.83 -7.34 2.76
N GLU A 46 4.22 -8.60 2.81
CA GLU A 46 4.52 -9.46 1.68
C GLU A 46 4.27 -10.94 2.05
N ILE A 47 3.58 -11.69 1.19
CA ILE A 47 3.26 -13.10 1.43
C ILE A 47 4.38 -14.03 0.95
N ASP A 48 5.12 -13.64 -0.09
CA ASP A 48 6.20 -14.44 -0.68
C ASP A 48 7.47 -14.42 0.19
N GLU A 49 7.90 -15.60 0.66
CA GLU A 49 9.03 -15.72 1.59
C GLU A 49 10.37 -15.28 0.99
N GLU A 50 10.59 -15.45 -0.31
CA GLU A 50 11.84 -15.06 -0.98
C GLU A 50 11.93 -13.54 -1.13
N CYS A 51 10.80 -12.90 -1.44
CA CYS A 51 10.67 -11.44 -1.43
C CYS A 51 10.91 -10.88 -0.02
N ARG A 52 10.35 -11.50 1.03
CA ARG A 52 10.59 -11.10 2.43
C ARG A 52 12.06 -11.21 2.83
N LYS A 53 12.74 -12.30 2.44
CA LYS A 53 14.19 -12.47 2.67
C LYS A 53 14.99 -11.37 1.98
N SER A 54 14.65 -11.07 0.73
CA SER A 54 15.26 -10.01 -0.05
C SER A 54 15.03 -8.63 0.59
N TYR A 55 13.81 -8.35 1.02
CA TYR A 55 13.43 -7.12 1.69
C TYR A 55 14.22 -6.95 3.01
N LEU A 56 14.27 -7.99 3.85
CA LEU A 56 15.05 -8.00 5.09
C LEU A 56 16.53 -7.73 4.84
N ALA A 57 17.12 -8.34 3.82
CA ALA A 57 18.53 -8.13 3.49
C ALA A 57 18.85 -6.68 3.08
N ASN A 58 17.90 -5.97 2.46
CA ASN A 58 18.09 -4.60 1.99
C ASN A 58 17.73 -3.53 3.04
N PHE A 59 16.73 -3.80 3.89
CA PHE A 59 16.15 -2.79 4.77
C PHE A 59 16.27 -3.11 6.26
N SER A 60 16.79 -4.29 6.63
CA SER A 60 16.79 -4.79 8.01
C SER A 60 15.39 -4.79 8.66
N ASP A 61 14.37 -4.91 7.82
CA ASP A 61 12.95 -4.90 8.17
C ASP A 61 12.31 -6.16 7.57
N LEU A 62 11.56 -6.90 8.37
CA LEU A 62 10.90 -8.14 7.92
C LEU A 62 9.43 -7.84 7.67
N PRO A 63 8.96 -7.86 6.40
CA PRO A 63 7.55 -7.64 6.12
C PRO A 63 6.65 -8.64 6.83
N HIS A 64 5.46 -8.19 7.21
CA HIS A 64 4.39 -9.06 7.69
C HIS A 64 3.92 -9.98 6.56
N GLY A 65 3.29 -11.11 6.91
CA GLY A 65 2.88 -12.14 5.96
C GLY A 65 1.58 -11.80 5.20
N ASP A 66 0.61 -12.69 5.25
CA ASP A 66 -0.66 -12.55 4.54
C ASP A 66 -1.52 -11.40 5.10
N ILE A 67 -1.74 -10.35 4.28
CA ILE A 67 -2.54 -9.17 4.63
C ILE A 67 -3.99 -9.49 4.99
N THR A 68 -4.55 -10.59 4.46
CA THR A 68 -5.92 -11.02 4.73
C THR A 68 -6.11 -11.47 6.18
N GLN A 69 -5.01 -11.83 6.86
CA GLN A 69 -5.00 -12.25 8.26
C GLN A 69 -4.67 -11.11 9.22
N ILE A 70 -4.38 -9.91 8.70
CA ILE A 70 -3.95 -8.77 9.50
C ILE A 70 -5.14 -7.82 9.68
N SER A 71 -5.56 -7.65 10.94
CA SER A 71 -6.54 -6.64 11.30
C SER A 71 -5.98 -5.24 11.03
N GLU A 72 -6.81 -4.38 10.47
CA GLU A 72 -6.52 -2.97 10.21
C GLU A 72 -6.13 -2.22 11.49
N LYS A 73 -6.55 -2.70 12.66
CA LYS A 73 -6.16 -2.15 13.97
C LYS A 73 -4.67 -2.36 14.29
N ALA A 74 -4.05 -3.41 13.75
CA ALA A 74 -2.63 -3.71 13.95
C ALA A 74 -1.72 -2.88 13.03
N VAL A 75 -2.27 -2.32 11.95
CA VAL A 75 -1.54 -1.39 11.08
C VAL A 75 -1.35 -0.07 11.85
N PRO A 76 -0.15 0.50 11.97
CA PRO A 76 0.04 1.81 12.57
C PRO A 76 -0.61 2.93 11.75
N ASP A 77 -0.94 4.05 12.39
CA ASP A 77 -1.38 5.24 11.67
C ASP A 77 -0.25 5.75 10.77
N HIS A 78 -0.59 6.28 9.60
CA HIS A 78 0.36 6.66 8.56
C HIS A 78 -0.25 7.71 7.62
N GLU A 79 0.59 8.45 6.93
CA GLU A 79 0.17 9.51 6.02
C GLU A 79 0.05 9.01 4.57
N ILE A 80 0.86 8.03 4.19
CA ILE A 80 0.88 7.47 2.83
C ILE A 80 0.74 5.95 2.87
N LEU A 81 -0.19 5.43 2.06
CA LEU A 81 -0.31 4.00 1.78
C LEU A 81 0.19 3.71 0.36
N LEU A 82 1.16 2.81 0.23
CA LEU A 82 1.65 2.32 -1.05
C LEU A 82 1.20 0.86 -1.23
N ALA A 83 0.69 0.50 -2.41
CA ALA A 83 0.27 -0.87 -2.69
C ALA A 83 0.49 -1.27 -4.15
N GLY A 84 1.41 -2.22 -4.39
CA GLY A 84 1.62 -2.88 -5.68
C GLY A 84 0.86 -4.20 -5.75
N PHE A 85 -0.47 -4.13 -5.74
CA PHE A 85 -1.30 -5.32 -5.58
C PHE A 85 -1.42 -6.13 -6.87
N PRO A 86 -1.47 -7.48 -6.80
CA PRO A 86 -1.43 -8.33 -7.98
C PRO A 86 -2.62 -8.08 -8.92
N TYR A 87 -2.37 -8.19 -10.22
CA TYR A 87 -3.40 -8.14 -11.25
C TYR A 87 -4.45 -9.21 -11.05
N GLN A 88 -5.71 -8.80 -11.13
CA GLN A 88 -6.85 -9.70 -11.11
C GLN A 88 -7.55 -9.59 -12.46
N PRO A 89 -7.71 -10.69 -13.22
CA PRO A 89 -8.61 -10.66 -14.37
C PRO A 89 -10.01 -10.39 -13.83
N PHE A 90 -10.49 -9.17 -14.03
CA PHE A 90 -11.88 -8.83 -13.74
C PHE A 90 -12.76 -9.87 -14.45
N SER A 91 -13.47 -10.68 -13.67
CA SER A 91 -14.50 -11.58 -14.15
C SER A 91 -15.73 -10.77 -14.61
N ILE A 92 -15.58 -9.95 -15.65
CA ILE A 92 -16.69 -9.61 -16.53
C ILE A 92 -16.68 -10.68 -17.61
N ILE A 93 -17.40 -11.76 -17.35
CA ILE A 93 -18.20 -12.57 -18.27
C ILE A 93 -18.51 -13.87 -17.52
N GLY A 94 -19.78 -14.03 -17.16
CA GLY A 94 -20.34 -15.34 -16.90
C GLY A 94 -20.78 -15.61 -15.46
N LYS A 95 -21.97 -15.09 -15.15
CA LYS A 95 -22.90 -15.57 -14.11
C LYS A 95 -22.75 -14.91 -12.74
N ARG A 96 -23.87 -14.32 -12.33
CA ARG A 96 -24.32 -13.97 -10.97
C ARG A 96 -23.93 -15.02 -9.91
N LYS A 97 -22.67 -15.03 -9.49
CA LYS A 97 -22.14 -15.63 -8.27
C LYS A 97 -21.09 -14.64 -7.77
N GLY A 98 -21.47 -13.50 -7.20
CA GLY A 98 -21.88 -13.45 -5.80
C GLY A 98 -20.67 -13.78 -4.92
N PHE A 99 -19.87 -12.77 -4.55
CA PHE A 99 -18.93 -12.70 -3.42
C PHE A 99 -17.95 -13.86 -3.10
N GLU A 100 -17.90 -14.94 -3.88
CA GLU A 100 -17.08 -16.15 -3.61
C GLU A 100 -15.75 -16.18 -4.37
N ASP A 101 -15.40 -15.13 -5.11
CA ASP A 101 -14.09 -15.04 -5.74
C ASP A 101 -13.07 -14.45 -4.75
N THR A 102 -12.33 -15.31 -4.06
CA THR A 102 -11.24 -14.98 -3.12
C THR A 102 -10.10 -14.19 -3.74
N ARG A 103 -10.22 -13.81 -5.01
CA ARG A 103 -9.26 -13.07 -5.82
C ARG A 103 -9.82 -11.72 -6.26
N GLY A 104 -10.94 -11.24 -5.72
CA GLY A 104 -11.32 -9.81 -5.71
C GLY A 104 -11.07 -9.16 -4.35
N THR A 105 -10.53 -9.92 -3.39
CA THR A 105 -10.45 -9.62 -1.96
C THR A 105 -9.32 -8.67 -1.60
N LEU A 106 -8.15 -8.78 -2.25
CA LEU A 106 -6.98 -7.99 -1.87
C LEU A 106 -7.18 -6.48 -2.04
N PHE A 107 -7.97 -6.06 -3.03
CA PHE A 107 -8.39 -4.67 -3.13
C PHE A 107 -9.29 -4.26 -1.96
N PHE A 108 -10.21 -5.13 -1.52
CA PHE A 108 -11.03 -4.88 -0.33
C PHE A 108 -10.21 -4.86 0.96
N ASP A 109 -9.12 -5.62 1.05
CA ASP A 109 -8.17 -5.52 2.17
C ASP A 109 -7.47 -4.17 2.21
N ILE A 110 -7.03 -3.65 1.05
CA ILE A 110 -6.51 -2.28 0.95
C ILE A 110 -7.60 -1.28 1.35
N ALA A 111 -8.80 -1.40 0.79
CA ALA A 111 -9.92 -0.49 1.07
C ALA A 111 -10.32 -0.49 2.55
N ARG A 112 -10.29 -1.66 3.21
CA ARG A 112 -10.52 -1.84 4.65
C ARG A 112 -9.49 -1.05 5.46
N ILE A 113 -8.21 -1.13 5.10
CA ILE A 113 -7.13 -0.38 5.77
C ILE A 113 -7.28 1.12 5.53
N ILE A 114 -7.52 1.55 4.29
CA ILE A 114 -7.78 2.96 3.96
C ILE A 114 -8.97 3.49 4.76
N GLN A 115 -10.06 2.73 4.84
CA GLN A 115 -11.27 3.14 5.57
C GLN A 115 -10.99 3.32 7.06
N ALA A 116 -10.22 2.41 7.67
CA ALA A 116 -9.92 2.48 9.10
C ALA A 116 -8.84 3.51 9.44
N LYS A 117 -7.86 3.72 8.57
CA LYS A 117 -6.68 4.56 8.83
C LYS A 117 -6.75 5.96 8.26
N GLN A 118 -7.60 6.18 7.26
CA GLN A 118 -7.80 7.48 6.62
C GLN A 118 -6.46 8.19 6.31
N PRO A 119 -5.53 7.52 5.59
CA PRO A 119 -4.26 8.15 5.25
C PRO A 119 -4.48 9.38 4.36
N THR A 120 -3.58 10.35 4.47
CA THR A 120 -3.64 11.58 3.67
C THR A 120 -3.60 11.30 2.16
N ALA A 121 -2.84 10.29 1.74
CA ALA A 121 -2.76 9.87 0.36
C ALA A 121 -2.52 8.36 0.23
N PHE A 122 -2.82 7.82 -0.94
CA PHE A 122 -2.47 6.45 -1.30
C PHE A 122 -2.04 6.34 -2.76
N VAL A 123 -1.17 5.38 -3.06
CA VAL A 123 -0.72 5.04 -4.41
C VAL A 123 -0.98 3.55 -4.63
N LEU A 124 -1.85 3.26 -5.60
CA LEU A 124 -2.18 1.88 -5.99
C LEU A 124 -1.61 1.65 -7.39
N GLU A 125 -0.69 0.69 -7.51
CA GLU A 125 -0.16 0.25 -8.80
C GLU A 125 -0.76 -1.11 -9.16
N ASN A 126 -1.10 -1.25 -10.44
CA ASN A 126 -1.59 -2.47 -11.05
C ASN A 126 -1.35 -2.40 -12.57
N VAL A 127 -1.36 -3.54 -13.25
CA VAL A 127 -1.12 -3.61 -14.70
C VAL A 127 -2.26 -2.97 -15.52
N LYS A 128 -1.93 -2.64 -16.78
CA LYS A 128 -2.60 -1.73 -17.74
C LYS A 128 -4.09 -1.94 -18.11
N LEU A 129 -4.87 -2.76 -17.40
CA LEU A 129 -6.26 -3.09 -17.79
C LEU A 129 -7.37 -2.60 -16.84
N LEU A 130 -7.07 -1.76 -15.85
CA LEU A 130 -8.11 -1.01 -15.12
C LEU A 130 -8.90 -0.05 -16.03
N SER A 131 -8.27 0.49 -17.08
CA SER A 131 -8.89 1.43 -18.01
C SER A 131 -9.55 0.78 -19.23
N GLY A 132 -9.39 -0.53 -19.42
CA GLY A 132 -9.90 -1.27 -20.58
C GLY A 132 -11.19 -2.06 -20.31
N HIS A 133 -11.63 -2.11 -19.06
CA HIS A 133 -12.77 -2.91 -18.66
C HIS A 133 -13.96 -2.01 -18.32
N ASN A 134 -15.00 -2.08 -19.17
CA ASN A 134 -16.34 -1.53 -18.91
C ASN A 134 -16.57 -0.02 -19.20
N GLN A 135 -16.05 0.52 -20.31
CA GLN A 135 -16.42 1.86 -20.83
C GLN A 135 -16.52 2.97 -19.76
N GLY A 136 -15.59 3.01 -18.80
CA GLY A 136 -15.53 4.09 -17.80
C GLY A 136 -16.58 4.09 -16.68
N LYS A 137 -17.36 3.01 -16.48
CA LYS A 137 -18.42 3.00 -15.45
C LYS A 137 -17.99 2.62 -14.03
N THR A 138 -16.75 2.18 -13.80
CA THR A 138 -16.29 1.73 -12.47
C THR A 138 -16.00 2.89 -11.50
N LEU A 139 -15.90 4.15 -11.97
CA LEU A 139 -15.59 5.32 -11.15
C LEU A 139 -16.81 6.19 -10.79
N VAL A 140 -18.04 5.70 -11.01
CA VAL A 140 -19.27 6.48 -10.75
C VAL A 140 -20.20 5.70 -9.85
N THR A 141 -19.93 5.66 -8.55
CA THR A 141 -21.00 5.63 -7.54
C THR A 141 -20.49 6.29 -6.26
N CYS A 142 -20.71 7.60 -6.18
CA CYS A 142 -20.79 8.34 -4.93
C CYS A 142 -22.09 7.96 -4.19
#